data_AF-A0A7C1UDN8-F1
#
_entry.id   AF-A0A7C1UDN8-F1
#
_cell.length_a   1.000
_cell.length_b   1.000
_cell.length_c   1.000
_cell.angle_alpha   90.00
_cell.angle_beta   90.00
_cell.angle_gamma   90.00
#
_symmetry.space_group_name_H-M   'P 1'
#
loop_
_entity.id
_entity.type
_entity.pdbx_description
1 polymer ?
#
loop_
_entity_poly.entity_id
_entity_poly.type
_entity_poly.pdbx_seq_one_letter_code
_entity_poly.pdbx_strand_id
1 'polypeptide(L)'
;MGELLGAGLSHYPPLCGRDEDMSHLLVATLEDESIPAEYRDVATWPAPMRAEWSHDRGAAAAAAHRSRLVEGFRRVRAAIDDFGPDAVVIIGDDQYENFREDLIP
;
A
#
# COMPACT_ATOMS: atom_id res chain seq x y z
N MET A 1 2.69 -21.50 29.61
CA MET A 1 2.09 -21.80 28.30
C MET A 1 2.33 -20.56 27.45
N GLY A 2 2.92 -20.69 26.26
CA GLY A 2 3.19 -19.52 25.41
C GLY A 2 1.95 -19.14 24.61
N GLU A 3 1.72 -17.84 24.44
CA GLU A 3 0.64 -17.29 23.64
C GLU A 3 1.21 -16.68 22.34
N LEU A 4 0.38 -16.60 21.30
CA LEU A 4 0.75 -16.01 20.01
C LEU A 4 -0.35 -15.05 19.54
N LEU A 5 0.05 -13.85 19.11
CA LEU A 5 -0.82 -12.90 18.43
C LEU A 5 -0.46 -12.86 16.94
N GLY A 6 -1.45 -13.11 16.08
CA GLY A 6 -1.34 -12.88 14.64
C GLY A 6 -1.73 -11.45 14.29
N ALA A 7 -0.85 -10.71 13.62
CA ALA A 7 -1.09 -9.35 13.16
C ALA A 7 -0.79 -9.22 11.67
N GLY A 8 -1.76 -8.74 10.88
CA GLY A 8 -1.61 -8.50 9.44
C GLY A 8 -1.74 -7.02 9.13
N LEU A 9 -0.89 -6.51 8.23
CA LEU A 9 -0.96 -5.15 7.74
C LEU A 9 -0.47 -5.08 6.28
N SER A 10 -0.87 -4.03 5.56
CA SER A 10 -0.36 -3.78 4.20
C SER A 10 1.07 -3.26 4.25
N HIS A 11 1.94 -3.77 3.37
CA HIS A 11 3.29 -3.25 3.16
C HIS A 11 3.35 -2.17 2.07
N TYR A 12 2.20 -1.58 1.68
CA TYR A 12 2.07 -0.66 0.54
C TYR A 12 3.11 0.48 0.55
N PRO A 13 4.11 0.47 -0.35
CA PRO A 13 5.25 1.39 -0.32
C PRO A 13 4.92 2.90 -0.38
N PRO A 14 3.89 3.35 -1.14
CA PRO A 14 3.59 4.79 -1.27
C PRO A 14 3.19 5.49 0.04
N LEU A 15 2.87 4.74 1.09
CA LEU A 15 2.70 5.31 2.44
C LEU A 15 3.98 5.94 3.02
N CYS A 16 5.17 5.60 2.52
CA CYS A 16 6.41 6.25 2.91
C CYS A 16 6.66 7.57 2.14
N GLY A 17 5.93 7.82 1.05
CA GLY A 17 6.03 9.03 0.23
C GLY A 17 5.09 10.15 0.66
N ARG A 18 4.98 11.22 -0.16
CA ARG A 18 4.03 12.32 0.06
C ARG A 18 2.66 12.00 -0.52
N ASP A 19 1.66 12.80 -0.18
CA ASP A 19 0.31 12.64 -0.71
C ASP A 19 0.24 12.88 -2.22
N GLU A 20 1.05 13.80 -2.75
CA GLU A 20 1.13 14.05 -4.19
C GLU A 20 1.71 12.86 -4.97
N ASP A 21 2.48 12.01 -4.30
CA ASP A 21 3.12 10.83 -4.89
C ASP A 21 2.24 9.58 -4.81
N MET A 22 1.10 9.61 -4.11
CA MET A 22 0.31 8.41 -3.78
C MET A 22 -0.17 7.64 -5.03
N SER A 23 -0.42 8.33 -6.13
CA SER A 23 -0.89 7.73 -7.38
C SER A 23 0.22 7.32 -8.35
N HIS A 24 1.50 7.51 -8.02
CA HIS A 24 2.60 7.31 -8.98
C HIS A 24 2.64 5.90 -9.59
N LEU A 25 2.31 4.86 -8.82
CA LEU A 25 2.25 3.48 -9.32
C LEU A 25 1.18 3.30 -10.39
N LEU A 26 -0.01 3.89 -10.18
CA LEU A 26 -1.07 3.85 -11.17
C LEU A 26 -0.69 4.67 -12.41
N VAL A 27 -0.09 5.85 -12.23
CA VAL A 27 0.42 6.67 -13.34
C VAL A 27 1.43 5.87 -14.18
N ALA A 28 2.42 5.26 -13.55
CA ALA A 28 3.44 4.45 -14.23
C ALA A 28 2.83 3.21 -14.90
N THR A 29 1.85 2.56 -14.25
CA THR A 29 1.17 1.40 -14.81
C THR A 29 0.40 1.76 -16.09
N LEU A 30 -0.22 2.94 -16.15
CA LEU A 30 -0.96 3.40 -17.34
C LEU A 30 -0.05 3.70 -18.54
N GLU A 31 1.26 3.82 -18.35
CA GLU A 31 2.24 3.95 -19.45
C GLU A 31 2.48 2.62 -20.18
N ASP A 32 2.13 1.48 -19.57
CA ASP A 32 2.28 0.16 -20.18
C ASP A 32 1.33 -0.01 -21.38
N GLU A 33 1.92 -0.11 -22.57
CA GLU A 33 1.19 -0.29 -23.82
C GLU A 33 0.49 -1.65 -23.93
N SER A 34 0.90 -2.65 -23.14
CA SER A 34 0.25 -3.96 -23.09
C SER A 34 -1.14 -3.90 -22.44
N ILE A 35 -1.43 -2.86 -21.66
CA ILE A 35 -2.76 -2.64 -21.09
C ILE A 35 -3.72 -2.20 -22.21
N PRO A 36 -4.86 -2.90 -22.40
CA PRO A 36 -5.86 -2.50 -23.38
C PRO A 36 -6.27 -1.03 -23.21
N ALA A 37 -6.36 -0.31 -24.33
CA ALA A 37 -6.57 1.15 -24.32
C ALA A 37 -7.84 1.56 -23.54
N GLU A 38 -8.88 0.72 -23.54
CA GLU A 38 -10.10 0.96 -22.77
C GLU A 38 -9.84 1.07 -21.27
N TYR A 39 -8.91 0.30 -20.70
CA TYR A 39 -8.58 0.38 -19.27
C TYR A 39 -7.67 1.56 -18.94
N ARG A 40 -6.98 2.13 -19.94
CA ARG A 40 -6.15 3.33 -19.77
C ARG A 40 -6.95 4.63 -19.87
N ASP A 41 -8.15 4.59 -20.43
CA ASP A 41 -9.05 5.73 -20.50
C ASP A 41 -9.81 5.93 -19.18
N VAL A 42 -9.52 7.02 -18.48
CA VAL A 42 -10.19 7.40 -17.21
C VAL A 42 -11.70 7.46 -17.36
N ALA A 43 -12.24 7.80 -18.53
CA ALA A 43 -13.68 7.88 -18.74
C ALA A 43 -14.38 6.53 -18.55
N THR A 44 -13.70 5.41 -18.82
CA THR A 44 -14.24 4.05 -18.70
C THR A 44 -14.22 3.52 -17.27
N TRP A 45 -13.44 4.15 -16.38
CA TRP A 45 -13.24 3.67 -15.02
C TRP A 45 -14.53 3.65 -14.18
N PRO A 46 -14.63 2.82 -13.14
CA PRO A 46 -15.73 2.89 -12.20
C PRO A 46 -15.92 4.30 -11.62
N ALA A 47 -17.17 4.71 -11.38
CA ALA A 47 -17.47 6.07 -10.90
C ALA A 47 -16.70 6.48 -9.62
N PRO A 48 -16.51 5.59 -8.60
CA PRO A 48 -15.70 5.93 -7.43
C PRO A 48 -14.25 6.23 -7.78
N MET A 49 -13.66 5.47 -8.70
CA MET A 49 -12.27 5.65 -9.12
C MET A 49 -12.09 6.97 -9.86
N ARG A 50 -13.03 7.35 -10.74
CA ARG A 50 -13.00 8.68 -11.39
C ARG A 50 -13.14 9.82 -10.38
N ALA A 51 -13.97 9.64 -9.36
CA ALA A 51 -14.16 10.65 -8.32
C ALA A 51 -12.90 10.84 -7.48
N GLU A 52 -12.23 9.76 -7.09
CA GLU A 52 -10.95 9.82 -6.37
C GLU A 52 -9.84 10.38 -7.27
N TRP A 53 -9.76 9.96 -8.52
CA TRP A 53 -8.76 10.44 -9.48
C TRP A 53 -8.88 11.93 -9.80
N SER A 54 -10.12 12.41 -9.95
CA SER A 54 -10.45 13.81 -10.17
C SER A 54 -9.66 14.45 -11.35
N HIS A 55 -9.44 15.76 -11.31
CA HIS A 55 -8.55 16.48 -12.21
C HIS A 55 -7.11 16.59 -11.69
N ASP A 56 -6.82 16.10 -10.47
CA ASP A 56 -5.54 16.22 -9.79
C ASP A 56 -4.78 14.90 -9.64
N ARG A 57 -5.23 13.86 -10.35
CA ARG A 57 -4.66 12.50 -10.33
C ARG A 57 -4.66 11.88 -8.92
N GLY A 58 -5.65 12.20 -8.10
CA GLY A 58 -5.85 11.58 -6.79
C GLY A 58 -5.18 12.28 -5.62
N ALA A 59 -4.51 13.41 -5.84
CA ALA A 59 -3.80 14.13 -4.78
C ALA A 59 -4.74 14.56 -3.62
N ALA A 60 -5.93 15.09 -3.92
CA ALA A 60 -6.91 15.47 -2.89
C ALA A 60 -7.46 14.25 -2.11
N ALA A 61 -7.57 13.08 -2.75
CA ALA A 61 -8.03 11.86 -2.10
C ALA A 61 -6.94 11.20 -1.23
N ALA A 62 -5.66 11.47 -1.53
CA ALA A 62 -4.51 10.81 -0.90
C ALA A 62 -4.44 11.02 0.61
N ALA A 63 -4.66 12.24 1.12
CA ALA A 63 -4.60 12.52 2.55
C ALA A 63 -5.64 11.72 3.35
N ALA A 64 -6.87 11.64 2.84
CA ALA A 64 -7.94 10.86 3.46
C ALA A 64 -7.64 9.35 3.38
N HIS A 65 -7.10 8.89 2.25
CA HIS A 65 -6.67 7.50 2.08
C HIS A 65 -5.57 7.12 3.08
N ARG A 66 -4.50 7.93 3.18
CA ARG A 66 -3.42 7.76 4.15
C ARG A 66 -3.93 7.71 5.57
N SER A 67 -4.81 8.65 5.95
CA SER A 67 -5.39 8.71 7.29
C SER A 67 -6.07 7.38 7.66
N ARG A 68 -6.86 6.79 6.75
CA ARG A 68 -7.51 5.49 6.97
C ARG A 68 -6.50 4.36 7.15
N LEU A 69 -5.45 4.32 6.33
CA LEU A 69 -4.42 3.28 6.42
C LEU A 69 -3.61 3.38 7.72
N VAL A 70 -3.15 4.58 8.05
CA VAL A 70 -2.39 4.82 9.29
C VAL A 70 -3.23 4.50 10.53
N GLU A 71 -4.53 4.79 10.50
CA GLU A 71 -5.43 4.41 11.59
C GLU A 71 -5.54 2.88 11.75
N GLY A 72 -5.53 2.13 10.65
CA GLY A 72 -5.41 0.67 10.69
C GLY A 72 -4.12 0.22 11.39
N PHE A 73 -2.98 0.83 11.07
CA PHE A 73 -1.71 0.53 11.73
C PHE A 73 -1.70 0.86 13.21
N ARG A 74 -2.32 1.98 13.62
CA ARG A 74 -2.44 2.33 15.05
C ARG A 74 -3.20 1.26 15.83
N ARG A 75 -4.26 0.69 15.24
CA ARG A 75 -5.03 -0.40 15.87
C ARG A 75 -4.20 -1.67 16.02
N VAL A 76 -3.46 -2.05 14.97
CA VAL A 76 -2.56 -3.20 15.03
C VAL A 76 -1.46 -2.98 16.07
N ARG A 77 -0.89 -1.77 16.12
CA ARG A 77 0.12 -1.41 17.13
C ARG A 77 -0.45 -1.51 18.55
N ALA A 78 -1.63 -0.96 18.79
CA ALA A 78 -2.29 -1.05 20.09
C ALA A 78 -2.52 -2.51 20.52
N ALA A 79 -2.96 -3.39 19.59
CA ALA A 79 -3.13 -4.81 19.89
C ALA A 79 -1.81 -5.51 20.24
N ILE A 80 -0.70 -5.15 19.57
CA ILE A 80 0.64 -5.65 19.91
C ILE A 80 1.09 -5.14 21.28
N ASP A 81 0.83 -3.87 21.60
CA ASP A 81 1.17 -3.27 22.89
C ASP A 81 0.39 -3.91 24.04
N ASP A 82 -0.91 -4.11 23.88
CA ASP A 82 -1.77 -4.76 24.86
C ASP A 82 -1.40 -6.24 25.07
N PHE A 83 -0.91 -6.91 24.02
CA PHE A 83 -0.43 -8.28 24.09
C PHE A 83 0.92 -8.38 24.84
N GLY A 84 1.76 -7.36 24.77
CA GLY A 84 3.05 -7.31 25.47
C GLY A 84 4.01 -8.45 25.13
N PRO A 85 4.33 -8.72 23.86
CA PRO A 85 5.17 -9.86 23.48
C PRO A 85 6.63 -9.71 23.92
N ASP A 86 7.26 -10.81 24.33
CA ASP A 86 8.71 -10.86 24.58
C ASP A 86 9.53 -10.78 23.28
N ALA A 87 8.93 -11.19 22.15
CA ALA A 87 9.56 -11.18 20.84
C ALA A 87 8.53 -10.96 19.73
N VAL A 88 8.94 -10.29 18.65
CA VAL A 88 8.14 -10.10 17.44
C VAL A 88 8.85 -10.77 16.27
N VAL A 89 8.14 -11.66 15.57
CA VAL A 89 8.60 -12.28 14.32
C VAL A 89 7.86 -11.64 13.17
N ILE A 90 8.60 -11.03 12.24
CA ILE A 90 8.04 -10.39 11.05
C ILE A 90 8.33 -11.29 9.85
N ILE A 91 7.29 -11.64 9.10
CA ILE A 91 7.39 -12.35 7.83
C ILE A 91 6.96 -11.38 6.74
N GLY A 92 7.88 -11.05 5.84
CA GLY A 92 7.66 -10.18 4.70
C GLY A 92 8.44 -10.68 3.50
N ASP A 93 8.06 -10.22 2.32
CA ASP A 93 8.84 -10.44 1.11
C ASP A 93 10.06 -9.50 1.09
N ASP A 94 11.15 -9.98 0.49
CA ASP A 94 12.33 -9.17 0.27
C ASP A 94 12.12 -8.35 -0.99
N GLN A 95 11.96 -7.03 -0.83
CA GLN A 95 11.73 -6.07 -1.92
C GLN A 95 13.03 -5.81 -2.71
N TYR A 96 13.74 -6.89 -3.06
CA TYR A 96 15.05 -6.87 -3.73
C TYR A 96 16.16 -6.16 -2.90
N GLU A 97 16.07 -6.26 -1.57
CA GLU A 97 16.96 -5.57 -0.64
C GLU A 97 18.12 -6.46 -0.20
N ASN A 98 17.80 -7.66 0.31
CA ASN A 98 18.78 -8.62 0.82
C ASN A 98 19.10 -9.72 -0.20
N PHE A 99 18.13 -10.11 -1.02
CA PHE A 99 18.29 -11.11 -2.08
C PHE A 99 18.23 -10.39 -3.43
N ARG A 100 19.30 -10.49 -4.20
CA ARG A 100 19.41 -9.88 -5.53
C ARG A 100 19.72 -10.93 -6.58
N GLU A 101 20.58 -10.63 -7.54
CA GLU A 101 20.93 -11.53 -8.64
C GLU A 101 21.56 -12.84 -8.14
N ASP A 102 22.25 -12.79 -7.01
CA ASP A 102 22.84 -13.93 -6.35
C ASP A 102 21.98 -14.26 -5.12
N LEU A 103 21.58 -15.54 -4.95
CA LEU A 103 20.76 -16.07 -3.82
C LEU A 103 19.23 -16.15 -4.02
N ILE A 104 18.73 -16.14 -5.27
CA ILE A 104 17.33 -16.55 -5.55
C ILE A 104 17.26 -18.09 -5.57
N PRO A 105 16.37 -18.75 -4.79
CA PRO A 105 16.22 -20.21 -4.76
C PRO A 105 15.89 -20.84 -6.12
#